data_AF-A0A176WY64-F1
#
_entry.id   AF-A0A176WY64-F1
#
_cell.length_a   1.000
_cell.length_b   1.000
_cell.length_c   1.000
_cell.angle_alpha   90.00
_cell.angle_beta   90.00
_cell.angle_gamma   90.00
#
_symmetry.space_group_name_H-M   'P 1'
#
loop_
_entity.id
_entity.type
_entity.pdbx_description
1 polymer ?
#
loop_
_entity_poly.entity_id
_entity_poly.type
_entity_poly.pdbx_seq_one_letter_code
_entity_poly.pdbx_strand_id
1 'polypeptide(L)' 'MREAIAKEYGFTLYRQYEEKQAAHYLGKDISTLKRWRRKGLIPFIRMGERGINYLGVHIADTLLRGVKD' A
#
# COMPACT_ATOMS: atom_id res chain seq x y z
N MET A 1 -10.34 8.64 -10.37
CA MET A 1 -9.81 9.08 -9.06
C MET A 1 -8.51 8.36 -8.69
N ARG A 2 -8.50 7.03 -8.56
CA ARG A 2 -7.26 6.26 -8.32
C ARG A 2 -6.14 6.51 -9.34
N GLU A 3 -6.49 6.63 -10.63
CA GLU A 3 -5.53 6.91 -11.70
C GLU A 3 -4.86 8.29 -11.56
N ALA A 4 -5.59 9.30 -11.08
CA ALA A 4 -5.03 10.62 -10.82
C ALA A 4 -4.00 10.58 -9.69
N ILE A 5 -4.33 9.88 -8.58
CA ILE A 5 -3.41 9.66 -7.46
C ILE A 5 -2.16 8.89 -7.92
N ALA A 6 -2.35 7.80 -8.65
CA ALA A 6 -1.25 7.01 -9.20
C ALA A 6 -0.31 7.86 -10.08
N LYS A 7 -0.87 8.75 -10.90
CA LYS A 7 -0.09 9.69 -11.72
C LYS A 7 0.66 10.71 -10.88
N GLU A 8 0.01 11.31 -9.89
CA GLU A 8 0.58 12.32 -8.99
C GLU A 8 1.74 11.76 -8.15
N TYR A 9 1.57 10.56 -7.60
CA TYR A 9 2.55 9.89 -6.74
C TYR A 9 3.55 9.00 -7.50
N GLY A 10 3.42 8.88 -8.83
CA GLY A 10 4.38 8.18 -9.68
C GLY A 10 4.38 6.66 -9.52
N PHE A 11 3.21 6.01 -9.45
CA PHE A 11 3.08 4.55 -9.42
C PHE A 11 1.99 4.04 -10.36
N THR A 12 1.99 2.74 -10.66
CA THR A 12 1.05 2.05 -11.56
C THR A 12 0.06 1.22 -10.75
N LEU A 13 -1.23 1.38 -11.02
CA LEU A 13 -2.30 0.75 -10.23
C LEU A 13 -2.22 -0.79 -10.18
N TYR A 14 -1.91 -1.43 -11.31
CA TYR A 14 -1.89 -2.89 -11.43
C TYR A 14 -0.50 -3.52 -11.23
N ARG A 15 0.50 -2.73 -10.82
CA ARG A 15 1.81 -3.24 -10.45
C ARG A 15 1.85 -3.59 -8.97
N GLN A 16 2.65 -4.59 -8.62
CA GLN A 16 2.97 -4.94 -7.23
C GLN A 16 4.18 -4.15 -6.73
N TYR A 17 4.09 -3.75 -5.47
CA TYR A 17 5.09 -2.99 -4.75
C TYR A 17 5.45 -3.70 -3.46
N GLU A 18 6.73 -3.77 -3.16
CA GLU A 18 7.20 -4.30 -1.90
C GLU A 18 6.75 -3.41 -0.73
N GLU A 19 6.73 -3.97 0.47
CA GLU A 19 6.29 -3.26 1.68
C GLU A 19 7.05 -1.93 1.90
N LYS A 20 8.35 -1.87 1.59
CA LYS A 20 9.14 -0.63 1.67
C LYS A 20 8.70 0.44 0.67
N GLN A 21 8.37 0.03 -0.57
CA GLN A 21 7.92 0.96 -1.61
C GLN A 21 6.52 1.48 -1.29
N ALA A 22 5.61 0.60 -0.86
CA ALA A 22 4.27 0.99 -0.44
C ALA A 22 4.32 1.98 0.73
N ALA A 23 5.18 1.75 1.73
CA ALA A 23 5.37 2.66 2.86
C ALA A 23 5.87 4.04 2.40
N HIS A 24 6.80 4.07 1.44
CA HIS A 24 7.30 5.31 0.84
C HIS A 24 6.18 6.10 0.15
N TYR A 25 5.38 5.46 -0.71
CA TYR A 25 4.25 6.13 -1.37
C TYR A 25 3.18 6.64 -0.40
N LEU A 26 2.97 5.93 0.71
CA LEU A 26 2.03 6.34 1.77
C LEU A 26 2.60 7.41 2.71
N GLY A 27 3.88 7.77 2.58
CA GLY A 27 4.56 8.68 3.50
C GLY A 27 4.55 8.17 4.94
N LYS A 28 4.63 6.85 5.15
CA LYS A 28 4.62 6.21 6.47
C LYS A 28 5.89 5.41 6.70
N ASP A 29 6.23 5.24 7.97
CA ASP A 29 7.28 4.30 8.34
C ASP A 29 6.84 2.85 8.07
N ILE A 30 7.80 2.00 7.71
CA ILE A 30 7.56 0.58 7.41
C ILE A 30 6.92 -0.14 8.60
N SER A 31 7.29 0.21 9.84
CA SER A 31 6.70 -0.38 11.05
C SER A 31 5.20 -0.07 11.18
N THR A 32 4.78 1.12 10.73
CA THR A 32 3.36 1.49 10.69
C THR A 32 2.60 0.66 9.67
N LEU A 33 3.17 0.48 8.47
CA LEU A 33 2.54 -0.36 7.45
C LEU A 33 2.41 -1.82 7.91
N LYS A 34 3.44 -2.37 8.57
CA LYS A 34 3.40 -3.69 9.19
C LYS A 34 2.31 -3.80 10.26
N ARG A 35 2.14 -2.78 11.09
CA ARG A 35 1.09 -2.73 12.13
C ARG A 35 -0.30 -2.72 11.50
N TRP A 36 -0.53 -1.88 10.49
CA TRP A 36 -1.79 -1.82 9.77
C TRP A 36 -2.12 -3.16 9.12
N ARG A 37 -1.14 -3.80 8.47
CA ARG A 37 -1.29 -5.15 7.91
C ARG A 37 -1.68 -6.18 8.96
N ARG A 38 -0.98 -6.22 10.11
CA ARG A 38 -1.29 -7.17 11.20
C ARG A 38 -2.70 -6.96 11.77
N LYS A 39 -3.18 -5.72 11.78
CA LYS A 39 -4.55 -5.36 12.19
C LYS A 39 -5.59 -5.55 11.07
N GLY A 40 -5.19 -5.95 9.85
CA GLY A 40 -6.10 -6.11 8.72
C GLY A 40 -6.62 -4.79 8.12
N LEU A 41 -5.98 -3.66 8.41
CA LEU A 41 -6.45 -2.33 8.01
C LEU A 41 -6.12 -1.96 6.56
N ILE A 42 -5.17 -2.68 5.96
CA ILE A 42 -4.75 -2.46 4.57
C ILE A 42 -4.70 -3.81 3.83
N PRO A 43 -5.26 -3.89 2.59
CA PRO A 43 -5.13 -5.08 1.76
C PRO A 43 -3.67 -5.33 1.34
N PHE A 44 -3.28 -6.60 1.30
CA PHE A 44 -1.94 -7.01 0.89
C PHE A 44 -1.99 -8.33 0.13
N ILE A 45 -0.94 -8.61 -0.64
CA ILE A 45 -0.73 -9.87 -1.34
C ILE A 45 0.41 -10.60 -0.64
N ARG A 46 0.14 -11.85 -0.25
CA ARG A 46 1.16 -12.73 0.33
C ARG A 46 1.86 -13.48 -0.79
N MET A 47 3.17 -13.26 -0.92
CA MET A 47 4.03 -13.86 -1.95
C MET A 47 4.87 -15.04 -1.41
N GLY A 48 4.49 -15.58 -0.26
CA GLY A 48 5.18 -16.67 0.44
C GLY A 48 5.15 -16.49 1.96
N GLU A 49 6.01 -17.21 2.67
CA GLU A 49 6.04 -17.17 4.14
C GLU A 49 6.36 -15.76 4.67
N ARG A 50 7.31 -15.07 4.02
CA ARG A 50 7.79 -13.73 4.41
C ARG A 50 7.54 -12.63 3.38
N GLY A 51 7.18 -12.99 2.15
CA GLY A 51 6.96 -12.04 1.05
C GLY A 51 5.62 -11.34 1.18
N ILE A 52 5.62 -10.00 1.22
CA ILE A 52 4.43 -9.17 1.27
C ILE A 52 4.54 -8.06 0.23
N ASN A 53 3.55 -8.02 -0.66
CA ASN A 53 3.41 -6.99 -1.67
C ASN A 53 2.06 -6.27 -1.56
N TYR A 54 1.98 -5.11 -2.19
CA TYR A 54 0.78 -4.29 -2.29
C TYR A 54 0.55 -3.95 -3.75
N LEU A 55 -0.68 -4.07 -4.23
CA LEU A 55 -1.00 -3.49 -5.54
C LEU A 55 -1.05 -1.98 -5.44
N GLY A 56 -0.71 -1.29 -6.53
CA GLY A 56 -0.91 0.16 -6.64
C GLY A 56 -2.34 0.58 -6.29
N VAL A 57 -3.36 -0.21 -6.64
CA VAL A 57 -4.75 0.08 -6.24
C VAL A 57 -4.95 0.11 -4.71
N HIS A 58 -4.25 -0.74 -3.95
CA HIS A 58 -4.33 -0.72 -2.48
C HIS A 58 -3.72 0.57 -1.93
N ILE A 59 -2.57 0.97 -2.47
CA ILE A 59 -1.88 2.21 -2.09
C ILE A 59 -2.77 3.42 -2.40
N ALA A 60 -3.34 3.48 -3.60
CA ALA A 60 -4.25 4.55 -4.00
C ALA A 60 -5.51 4.63 -3.10
N ASP A 61 -6.09 3.47 -2.74
CA ASP A 61 -7.24 3.42 -1.84
C ASP A 61 -6.91 3.90 -0.43
N THR A 62 -5.74 3.52 0.09
CA THR A 62 -5.28 3.98 1.41
C THR A 62 -4.98 5.48 1.40
N LEU A 63 -4.41 6.03 0.33
CA LEU A 63 -4.24 7.48 0.18
C LEU A 63 -5.58 8.23 0.14
N LEU A 64 -6.58 7.64 -0.53
CA LEU A 64 -7.89 8.26 -0.70
C LEU A 64 -8.76 8.20 0.57
N ARG A 65 -8.73 7.08 1.28
CA ARG A 65 -9.70 6.77 2.35
C ARG A 65 -9.08 6.73 3.75
N GLY A 66 -7.76 6.71 3.84
CA GLY A 66 -7.05 6.38 5.06
C GLY A 66 -7.26 4.92 5.48
N VAL A 67 -6.81 4.59 6.70
CA VAL A 67 -7.17 3.34 7.38
C VAL A 67 -8.29 3.64 8.38
N LYS A 68 -9.31 2.78 8.46
CA LYS A 68 -10.34 2.88 9.50
C LYS A 68 -9.77 2.29 10.80
N ASP A 69 -9.83 3.02 11.90
CA ASP A 69 -9.58 2.50 13.26
C ASP A 69 -10.82 1.79 13.82
#